data_AF-A0AAU1FKJ4-F1
#
_entry.id   AF-A0AAU1FKJ4-F1
#
_cell.length_a   1.000
_cell.length_b   1.000
_cell.length_c   1.000
_cell.angle_alpha   90.00
_cell.angle_beta   90.00
_cell.angle_gamma   90.00
#
_symmetry.space_group_name_H-M   'P 1'
#
loop_
_entity.id
_entity.type
_entity.pdbx_description
1 polymer ?
#
loop_
_entity_poly.entity_id
_entity_poly.type
_entity_poly.pdbx_seq_one_letter_code
_entity_poly.pdbx_strand_id
1 'polypeptide(L)'
;MQIQRLFAGLNLRCRFLVLDRPDVSDDGQTYLQIRLNDDLTMVVEYREGGPDSHYRAEVPLSAEQGGDELVTPVLLGWAFRREGWRGALPWVRWDVEREHPWEKYPD
;
A
#
# COMPACT_ATOMS: atom_id res chain seq x y z
N MET A 1 -0.07 5.37 18.27
CA MET A 1 -1.04 4.38 17.73
C MET A 1 -0.26 3.26 17.01
N GLN A 2 -0.71 2.00 17.04
CA GLN A 2 0.09 0.83 16.58
C GLN A 2 0.49 0.87 15.09
N ILE A 3 -0.41 1.32 14.20
CA ILE A 3 -0.14 1.40 12.74
C ILE A 3 1.06 2.28 12.43
N GLN A 4 1.14 3.47 13.03
CA GLN A 4 2.26 4.39 12.82
C GLN A 4 3.60 3.82 13.32
N ARG A 5 3.58 3.01 14.39
CA ARG A 5 4.78 2.34 14.89
C ARG A 5 5.24 1.23 13.95
N LEU A 6 4.31 0.45 13.40
CA LEU A 6 4.62 -0.58 12.40
C LEU A 6 5.16 0.05 11.11
N PHE A 7 4.54 1.15 10.66
CA PHE A 7 5.00 1.89 9.50
C PHE A 7 6.41 2.49 9.70
N ALA A 8 6.66 3.12 10.85
CA ALA A 8 8.00 3.62 11.20
C ALA A 8 9.05 2.49 11.36
N GLY A 9 8.61 1.24 11.49
CA GLY A 9 9.49 0.07 11.54
C GLY A 9 9.93 -0.44 10.17
N LEU A 10 9.36 0.07 9.07
CA LEU A 10 9.75 -0.32 7.72
C LEU A 10 11.22 0.00 7.46
N ASN A 11 11.90 -0.96 6.84
CA ASN A 11 13.29 -0.84 6.43
C ASN A 11 13.61 -1.89 5.36
N LEU A 12 14.84 -1.91 4.83
CA LEU A 12 15.20 -2.85 3.76
C LEU A 12 15.17 -4.33 4.16
N ARG A 13 15.07 -4.68 5.45
CA ARG A 13 14.82 -6.05 5.94
C ARG A 13 13.34 -6.33 6.22
N CYS A 14 12.55 -5.30 6.50
CA CYS A 14 11.11 -5.36 6.74
C CYS A 14 10.42 -4.38 5.77
N ARG A 15 10.26 -4.78 4.51
CA ARG A 15 9.88 -3.88 3.41
C ARG A 15 8.37 -3.71 3.23
N PHE A 16 7.59 -4.56 3.86
CA PHE A 16 6.15 -4.64 3.63
C PHE A 16 5.38 -4.34 4.91
N LEU A 17 4.33 -3.53 4.78
CA LEU A 17 3.27 -3.40 5.78
C LEU A 17 1.95 -3.66 5.07
N VAL A 18 1.20 -4.65 5.55
CA VAL A 18 -0.11 -5.03 5.01
C VAL A 18 -1.15 -4.84 6.09
N LEU A 19 -2.24 -4.16 5.74
CA LEU A 19 -3.44 -4.03 6.56
C LEU A 19 -4.58 -4.77 5.86
N ASP A 20 -5.08 -5.83 6.50
CA ASP A 20 -6.18 -6.63 5.99
C ASP A 20 -7.49 -6.30 6.70
N ARG A 21 -8.61 -6.53 6.00
CA ARG A 21 -9.98 -6.45 6.54
C ARG A 21 -10.71 -7.77 6.41
N PRO A 22 -10.42 -8.72 7.32
CA PRO A 22 -11.12 -10.00 7.32
C PRO A 22 -12.62 -9.83 7.63
N ASP A 23 -13.03 -8.73 8.25
CA ASP A 23 -14.44 -8.45 8.53
C ASP A 23 -15.26 -8.02 7.30
N VAL A 24 -14.60 -7.71 6.17
CA VAL A 24 -15.26 -7.29 4.92
C VAL A 24 -15.27 -8.42 3.89
N SER A 25 -14.19 -9.18 3.77
CA SER A 25 -14.15 -10.36 2.92
C SER A 25 -13.19 -11.42 3.47
N ASP A 26 -13.68 -12.67 3.54
CA ASP A 26 -12.92 -13.83 4.05
C ASP A 26 -11.86 -14.36 3.06
N ASP A 27 -11.80 -13.79 1.86
CA ASP A 27 -10.93 -14.22 0.76
C ASP A 27 -9.57 -13.50 0.75
N GLY A 28 -9.32 -12.61 1.73
CA GLY A 28 -8.09 -11.82 1.80
C GLY A 28 -7.95 -10.80 0.67
N GLN A 29 -9.05 -10.49 -0.03
CA GLN A 29 -9.01 -9.62 -1.20
C GLN A 29 -9.27 -8.15 -0.86
N THR A 30 -9.46 -7.82 0.43
CA THR A 30 -9.64 -6.45 0.91
C THR A 30 -8.47 -6.04 1.80
N TYR A 31 -7.49 -5.34 1.20
CA TYR A 31 -6.26 -4.95 1.88
C TYR A 31 -5.72 -3.59 1.43
N LEU A 32 -4.82 -3.03 2.22
CA LEU A 32 -3.92 -1.93 1.86
C LEU A 32 -2.49 -2.36 2.18
N GLN A 33 -1.59 -2.30 1.20
CA GLN A 33 -0.18 -2.65 1.35
C GLN A 33 0.72 -1.47 1.04
N ILE A 34 1.82 -1.38 1.80
CA ILE A 34 2.97 -0.54 1.48
C ILE A 34 4.14 -1.45 1.20
N ARG A 35 4.89 -1.13 0.14
CA ARG A 35 6.18 -1.72 -0.17
C ARG A 35 7.24 -0.64 -0.23
N LEU A 36 8.33 -0.82 0.52
CA LEU A 36 9.52 0.00 0.46
C LEU A 36 10.48 -0.53 -0.62
N ASN A 37 10.81 0.31 -1.59
CA ASN A 37 11.79 0.03 -2.64
C ASN A 37 13.23 0.14 -2.11
N ASP A 38 14.20 -0.34 -2.89
CA ASP A 38 15.64 -0.23 -2.56
C ASP A 38 16.13 1.22 -2.44
N ASP A 39 15.52 2.13 -3.19
CA ASP A 39 15.78 3.57 -3.18
C ASP A 39 14.98 4.32 -2.10
N LEU A 40 14.34 3.58 -1.19
CA LEU A 40 13.49 4.09 -0.11
C LEU A 40 12.22 4.82 -0.57
N THR A 41 11.92 4.82 -1.87
CA THR A 41 10.58 5.19 -2.36
C THR A 41 9.55 4.15 -1.95
N MET A 42 8.28 4.55 -1.93
CA MET A 42 7.20 3.67 -1.49
C MET A 42 6.22 3.44 -2.63
N VAL A 43 5.72 2.22 -2.70
CA VAL A 43 4.54 1.88 -3.46
C VAL A 43 3.43 1.60 -2.47
N VAL A 44 2.28 2.24 -2.67
CA VAL A 44 1.05 1.92 -1.93
C VAL A 44 0.10 1.23 -2.90
N GLU A 45 -0.50 0.15 -2.48
CA GLU A 45 -1.55 -0.53 -3.23
C GLU A 45 -2.72 -0.86 -2.33
N TYR A 46 -3.92 -0.94 -2.89
CA TYR A 46 -5.08 -1.46 -2.19
C TYR A 46 -5.94 -2.30 -3.11
N ARG A 47 -6.64 -3.24 -2.49
CA ARG A 47 -7.62 -4.09 -3.17
C ARG A 47 -8.93 -4.07 -2.41
N GLU A 48 -10.04 -4.10 -3.14
CA GLU A 48 -11.39 -4.17 -2.59
C GLU A 48 -12.17 -5.32 -3.23
N GLY A 49 -11.88 -6.54 -2.76
CA GLY A 49 -12.62 -7.76 -3.10
C GLY A 49 -12.14 -8.50 -4.35
N GLY A 50 -11.83 -7.82 -5.45
CA GLY A 50 -11.52 -8.50 -6.72
C GLY A 50 -10.34 -7.90 -7.49
N PRO A 51 -9.79 -8.60 -8.50
CA PRO A 51 -8.69 -8.07 -9.33
C PRO A 51 -9.11 -6.80 -10.09
N ASP A 52 -10.40 -6.67 -10.42
CA ASP A 52 -10.95 -5.46 -11.05
C ASP A 52 -10.91 -4.21 -10.15
N SER A 53 -10.74 -4.40 -8.85
CA SER A 53 -10.68 -3.37 -7.82
C SER A 53 -9.30 -3.34 -7.16
N HIS A 54 -8.24 -3.51 -7.94
CA HIS A 54 -6.85 -3.38 -7.49
C HIS A 54 -6.24 -2.10 -8.02
N TYR A 55 -5.65 -1.30 -7.14
CA TYR A 55 -5.07 -0.01 -7.46
C TYR A 55 -3.70 0.15 -6.81
N ARG A 56 -2.83 0.88 -7.49
CA ARG A 56 -1.46 1.17 -7.06
C ARG A 56 -1.17 2.66 -7.20
N ALA A 57 -0.35 3.21 -6.32
CA ALA A 57 0.23 4.53 -6.44
C ALA A 57 1.71 4.47 -6.08
N GLU A 58 2.53 5.17 -6.86
CA GLU A 58 3.93 5.42 -6.51
C GLU A 58 4.00 6.71 -5.72
N VAL A 59 4.73 6.68 -4.60
CA VAL A 59 4.94 7.85 -3.76
C VAL A 59 6.16 8.60 -4.31
N PRO A 60 6.01 9.86 -4.72
CA PRO A 60 7.07 10.59 -5.42
C PRO A 60 8.28 10.97 -4.54
N LEU A 61 8.17 10.77 -3.23
CA LEU A 61 9.21 11.03 -2.24
C LEU A 61 9.57 9.75 -1.50
N SER A 62 10.84 9.61 -1.14
CA SER A 62 11.27 8.53 -0.25
C SER A 62 10.73 8.73 1.17
N ALA A 63 10.73 7.67 1.96
CA ALA A 63 10.34 7.74 3.37
C ALA A 63 11.19 8.78 4.15
N GLU A 64 12.46 8.94 3.81
CA GLU A 64 13.36 9.90 4.46
C GLU A 64 13.15 11.35 4.01
N GLN A 65 12.47 11.56 2.88
CA GLN A 65 12.26 12.86 2.26
C GLN A 65 10.81 13.37 2.41
N GLY A 66 10.05 12.84 3.37
CA GLY A 66 8.67 13.27 3.64
C GLY A 66 7.59 12.44 2.93
N GLY A 67 7.96 11.31 2.31
CA GLY A 67 6.98 10.37 1.77
C GLY A 67 6.06 9.80 2.86
N ASP A 68 6.53 9.71 4.10
CA ASP A 68 5.75 9.29 5.27
C ASP A 68 4.58 10.24 5.59
N GLU A 69 4.75 11.55 5.35
CA GLU A 69 3.69 12.57 5.47
C GLU A 69 2.56 12.34 4.45
N LEU A 70 2.87 11.79 3.27
CA LEU A 70 1.87 11.43 2.25
C LEU A 70 1.19 10.09 2.57
N VAL A 71 1.97 9.11 3.02
CA VAL A 71 1.49 7.72 3.20
C VAL A 71 0.73 7.54 4.51
N THR A 72 1.12 8.22 5.58
CA THR A 72 0.47 8.07 6.90
C THR A 72 -1.04 8.41 6.85
N PRO A 73 -1.49 9.54 6.26
CA PRO A 73 -2.91 9.84 6.13
C PRO A 73 -3.68 8.78 5.33
N VAL A 74 -3.06 8.16 4.33
CA VAL A 74 -3.66 7.07 3.54
C VAL A 74 -3.87 5.83 4.39
N LEU A 75 -2.83 5.38 5.10
CA LEU A 75 -2.91 4.23 6.02
C LEU A 75 -4.02 4.41 7.06
N LEU A 76 -4.03 5.56 7.73
CA LEU A 76 -4.98 5.83 8.79
C LEU A 76 -6.39 6.04 8.24
N GLY A 77 -6.51 6.74 7.11
CA GLY A 77 -7.78 6.97 6.44
C GLY A 77 -8.42 5.66 6.01
N TRP A 78 -7.63 4.78 5.38
CA TRP A 78 -8.07 3.43 5.05
C TRP A 78 -8.47 2.70 6.33
N ALA A 79 -7.56 2.49 7.29
CA ALA A 79 -7.79 1.68 8.49
C ALA A 79 -9.05 2.09 9.27
N PHE A 80 -9.28 3.39 9.44
CA PHE A 80 -10.40 3.92 10.21
C PHE A 80 -11.66 4.23 9.39
N ARG A 81 -11.76 3.76 8.14
CA ARG A 81 -12.91 3.98 7.24
C ARG A 81 -13.24 5.47 7.05
N ARG A 82 -12.22 6.32 7.01
CA ARG A 82 -12.40 7.75 6.74
C ARG A 82 -12.48 7.98 5.23
N GLU A 83 -13.15 9.05 4.85
CA GLU A 83 -13.15 9.51 3.46
C GLU A 83 -11.83 10.22 3.11
N GLY A 84 -11.62 10.51 1.82
CA GLY A 84 -10.52 11.35 1.34
C GLY A 84 -9.19 10.64 1.04
N TRP A 85 -8.89 9.48 1.64
CA TRP A 85 -7.61 8.77 1.36
C TRP A 85 -7.46 8.35 -0.11
N ARG A 86 -8.58 8.04 -0.79
CA ARG A 86 -8.59 7.76 -2.23
C ARG A 86 -8.21 8.96 -3.10
N GLY A 87 -8.35 10.18 -2.59
CA GLY A 87 -7.91 11.39 -3.30
C GLY A 87 -6.50 11.83 -2.94
N ALA A 88 -5.84 11.18 -1.98
CA ALA A 88 -4.56 11.61 -1.44
C ALA A 88 -3.34 11.17 -2.28
N LEU A 89 -3.52 10.20 -3.18
CA LEU A 89 -2.48 9.70 -4.07
C LEU A 89 -3.01 9.56 -5.50
N PRO A 90 -2.15 9.63 -6.52
CA PRO A 90 -2.54 9.45 -7.92
C PRO A 90 -2.69 7.96 -8.24
N TRP A 91 -3.77 7.35 -7.75
CA TRP A 91 -4.03 5.92 -7.96
C TRP A 91 -4.21 5.57 -9.43
N VAL A 92 -3.54 4.50 -9.86
CA VAL A 92 -3.77 3.84 -11.13
C VAL A 92 -4.39 2.47 -10.87
N ARG A 93 -5.38 2.08 -11.68
CA ARG A 93 -5.88 0.70 -11.65
C ARG A 93 -4.75 -0.22 -12.10
N TRP A 94 -4.47 -1.24 -11.30
CA TRP A 94 -3.36 -2.15 -11.53
C TRP A 94 -3.88 -3.52 -11.96
N ASP A 95 -3.67 -3.85 -13.23
CA ASP A 95 -4.06 -5.13 -13.80
C ASP A 95 -2.92 -6.13 -13.66
N VAL A 96 -2.81 -6.72 -12.47
CA VAL A 96 -1.73 -7.65 -12.12
C VAL A 96 -1.70 -8.90 -13.00
N GLU A 97 -2.86 -9.35 -13.48
CA GLU A 97 -2.96 -10.49 -14.39
C GLU A 97 -2.42 -10.17 -15.77
N ARG A 98 -2.53 -8.91 -16.22
CA ARG A 98 -1.93 -8.47 -17.48
C ARG A 98 -0.44 -8.13 -17.35
N GLU A 99 -0.06 -7.55 -16.22
CA GLU A 99 1.27 -6.98 -16.04
C GLU A 99 2.33 -7.97 -15.53
N HIS A 100 1.91 -9.10 -14.96
CA HIS A 100 2.78 -10.19 -14.45
C HIS A 100 4.01 -9.69 -13.66
N PRO A 101 3.84 -8.84 -12.63
CA PRO A 101 4.94 -8.20 -11.92
C PRO A 101 5.91 -9.17 -11.22
N TRP A 102 5.46 -10.40 -10.92
CA TRP A 102 6.27 -11.45 -10.29
C TRP A 102 7.34 -12.04 -11.23
N GLU A 103 7.21 -11.91 -12.55
CA GLU A 103 8.23 -12.42 -13.48
C GLU A 103 9.55 -11.63 -13.42
N LYS A 104 9.50 -10.40 -12.90
CA LYS A 104 10.70 -9.55 -12.75
C LYS A 104 11.54 -9.90 -11.52
N TYR A 105 11.04 -10.74 -10.62
CA TYR A 105 11.72 -11.13 -9.39
C TYR A 105 11.62 -12.66 -9.24
N PRO A 106 12.41 -13.45 -10.01
CA PRO A 106 12.46 -14.89 -9.81
C PRO A 106 13.04 -15.19 -8.42
N ASP A 107 12.45 -16.20 -7.75
CA ASP A 107 12.83 -16.70 -6.43
C ASP A 107 14.33 -16.99 -6.27
#